data_AF-A0A4U0PF36-F1
#
_entry.id   AF-A0A4U0PF36-F1
#
_cell.length_a   1.000
_cell.length_b   1.000
_cell.length_c   1.000
_cell.angle_alpha   90.00
_cell.angle_beta   90.00
_cell.angle_gamma   90.00
#
_symmetry.space_group_name_H-M   'P 1'
#
loop_
_entity.id
_entity.type
_entity.pdbx_description
1 polymer ?
#
loop_
_entity_poly.entity_id
_entity_poly.type
_entity_poly.pdbx_seq_one_letter_code
_entity_poly.pdbx_strand_id
1 'polypeptide(L)'
;MNKTSILTCALVGALSISACKAQKNADAVENKINYELLDLPKVNIKSFKKNANGAYVIFDGSSLEGWRGYGKDHIPNKWSLDNGTLKFSKAPSVSSPEGGDLIFAHDFKDFELEFEWKISEGGNSGVFFLAKEIKGQPIYISSPEFQLLDNERHPDAKMGVDNNRKSASLYDMIPAKPQNAKPAGEWNNSKIVVKKGKVSHYQNGVKVVEYELWSPAWTELLQASKFSKEKWPLAFELLNNVGGKSKSGVIGFQDHGDDVWLRNITVKVL
;
A
#
# COMPACT_ATOMS: atom_id res chain seq x y z
N MET A 1 59.59 68.03 28.73
CA MET A 1 59.04 68.12 30.10
C MET A 1 58.83 66.71 30.62
N ASN A 2 59.57 66.35 31.67
CA ASN A 2 59.23 65.49 32.82
C ASN A 2 58.42 64.19 32.56
N LYS A 3 58.76 63.00 33.06
CA LYS A 3 59.77 62.55 34.03
C LYS A 3 59.52 61.03 34.26
N THR A 4 60.57 60.30 34.68
CA THR A 4 60.54 59.09 35.55
C THR A 4 60.12 57.72 34.97
N SER A 5 61.14 56.93 34.59
CA SER A 5 61.63 55.71 35.27
C SER A 5 60.71 54.76 36.06
N ILE A 6 60.99 53.46 35.82
CA ILE A 6 61.23 52.34 36.77
C ILE A 6 60.16 51.23 36.93
N LEU A 7 60.60 50.00 36.55
CA LEU A 7 60.33 48.66 37.14
C LEU A 7 58.89 48.08 37.04
N THR A 8 58.61 46.78 36.92
CA THR A 8 59.34 45.52 37.20
C THR A 8 58.64 44.35 36.47
N CYS A 9 59.38 43.25 36.27
CA CYS A 9 58.92 41.91 35.91
C CYS A 9 57.62 41.43 36.59
N ALA A 10 56.83 40.62 35.88
CA ALA A 10 56.52 39.24 36.30
C ALA A 10 55.79 38.47 35.18
N LEU A 11 56.00 37.16 35.23
CA LEU A 11 55.78 36.13 34.22
C LEU A 11 54.48 35.36 34.53
N VAL A 12 53.98 34.63 33.52
CA VAL A 12 53.14 33.40 33.57
C VAL A 12 51.62 33.53 33.64
N GLY A 13 50.96 32.82 32.72
CA GLY A 13 49.75 32.06 33.02
C GLY A 13 48.63 32.14 31.97
N ALA A 14 48.78 31.49 30.82
CA ALA A 14 47.65 31.25 29.92
C ALA A 14 46.73 30.16 30.50
N LEU A 15 45.59 30.57 31.07
CA LEU A 15 44.48 29.69 31.42
C LEU A 15 43.49 29.63 30.26
N SER A 16 43.54 28.55 29.48
CA SER A 16 42.51 28.20 28.50
C SER A 16 41.25 27.70 29.22
N ILE A 17 40.19 28.49 29.20
CA ILE A 17 38.89 28.13 29.75
C ILE A 17 38.14 27.31 28.69
N SER A 18 38.24 25.98 28.75
CA SER A 18 37.36 25.10 27.99
C SER A 18 35.96 25.13 28.61
N ALA A 19 35.05 25.88 27.99
CA ALA A 19 33.64 25.86 28.34
C ALA A 19 33.01 24.53 27.85
N CYS A 20 32.86 23.57 28.77
CA CYS A 20 32.00 22.40 28.55
C CYS A 20 30.54 22.87 28.45
N LYS A 21 30.03 23.03 27.22
CA LYS A 21 28.58 23.05 26.98
C LYS A 21 28.06 21.64 27.23
N ALA A 22 27.35 21.46 28.34
CA ALA A 22 26.53 20.29 28.58
C ALA A 22 25.48 20.17 27.47
N GLN A 23 25.69 19.22 26.57
CA GLN A 23 24.75 18.85 25.54
C GLN A 23 23.59 18.12 26.24
N LYS A 24 22.46 18.82 26.43
CA LYS A 24 21.21 18.18 26.81
C LYS A 24 20.85 17.22 25.68
N ASN A 25 21.02 15.91 25.91
CA ASN A 25 20.30 14.89 25.16
C ASN A 25 18.82 15.14 25.40
N ALA A 26 18.18 15.82 24.45
CA ALA A 26 16.75 15.70 24.27
C ALA A 26 16.53 14.32 23.67
N ASP A 27 16.29 13.33 24.53
CA ASP A 27 15.60 12.12 24.09
C ASP A 27 14.28 12.60 23.50
N ALA A 28 14.21 12.61 22.17
CA ALA A 28 12.97 12.84 21.47
C ALA A 28 12.02 11.73 21.90
N VAL A 29 11.04 12.08 22.73
CA VAL A 29 9.90 11.22 23.00
C VAL A 29 9.23 11.00 21.66
N GLU A 30 9.52 9.87 21.02
CA GLU A 30 8.81 9.42 19.83
C GLU A 30 7.36 9.22 20.28
N ASN A 31 6.50 10.21 20.02
CA ASN A 31 5.06 10.09 20.21
C ASN A 31 4.58 8.97 19.29
N LYS A 32 4.58 7.74 19.81
CA LYS A 32 4.10 6.55 19.10
C LYS A 32 2.61 6.71 18.85
N ILE A 33 2.19 6.71 17.59
CA ILE A 33 0.78 6.85 17.26
C ILE A 33 0.08 5.55 17.65
N ASN A 34 -0.96 5.65 18.47
CA ASN A 34 -1.70 4.48 18.94
C ASN A 34 -2.72 4.04 17.89
N TYR A 35 -2.73 2.75 17.58
CA TYR A 35 -3.74 2.10 16.75
C TYR A 35 -3.96 0.65 17.20
N GLU A 36 -5.14 0.11 16.93
CA GLU A 36 -5.52 -1.26 17.27
C GLU A 36 -5.54 -2.10 15.99
N LEU A 37 -4.76 -3.19 15.98
CA LEU A 37 -4.87 -4.22 14.94
C LEU A 37 -6.08 -5.10 15.25
N LEU A 38 -6.90 -5.38 14.24
CA LEU A 38 -7.95 -6.38 14.35
C LEU A 38 -7.35 -7.79 14.28
N ASP A 39 -7.82 -8.67 15.16
CA ASP A 39 -7.46 -10.09 15.19
C ASP A 39 -8.63 -10.93 14.69
N LEU A 40 -8.92 -10.79 13.39
CA LEU A 40 -9.99 -11.51 12.72
C LEU A 40 -9.47 -12.83 12.13
N PRO A 41 -10.33 -13.86 11.99
CA PRO A 41 -9.93 -15.17 11.46
C PRO A 41 -9.22 -15.08 10.10
N LYS A 42 -8.21 -15.93 9.95
CA LYS A 42 -7.41 -16.10 8.73
C LYS A 42 -7.44 -17.55 8.28
N VAL A 43 -7.40 -17.76 6.97
CA VAL A 43 -7.34 -19.10 6.39
C VAL A 43 -5.92 -19.64 6.37
N ASN A 44 -5.82 -20.97 6.44
CA ASN A 44 -4.58 -21.68 6.21
C ASN A 44 -4.37 -21.86 4.70
N ILE A 45 -3.46 -21.10 4.10
CA ILE A 45 -3.18 -21.17 2.66
C ILE A 45 -2.89 -22.60 2.14
N LYS A 46 -2.40 -23.49 3.00
CA LYS A 46 -2.13 -24.89 2.62
C LYS A 46 -3.39 -25.71 2.31
N SER A 47 -4.59 -25.24 2.66
CA SER A 47 -5.85 -25.88 2.24
C SER A 47 -6.19 -25.60 0.78
N PHE A 48 -5.60 -24.58 0.16
CA PHE A 48 -5.86 -24.20 -1.21
C PHE A 48 -5.00 -25.01 -2.18
N LYS A 49 -5.58 -25.35 -3.33
CA LYS A 49 -4.88 -26.08 -4.39
C LYS A 49 -3.81 -25.19 -5.02
N LYS A 50 -2.74 -25.83 -5.51
CA LYS A 50 -1.75 -25.17 -6.35
C LYS A 50 -1.97 -25.49 -7.82
N ASN A 51 -1.71 -24.52 -8.68
CA ASN A 51 -1.60 -24.76 -10.12
C ASN A 51 -0.25 -25.42 -10.47
N ALA A 52 -0.05 -25.75 -11.75
CA ALA A 52 1.18 -26.39 -12.23
C ALA A 52 2.47 -25.58 -11.99
N ASN A 53 2.36 -24.25 -11.82
CA ASN A 53 3.48 -23.35 -11.57
C ASN A 53 3.82 -23.20 -10.07
N GLY A 54 3.11 -23.94 -9.21
CA GLY A 54 3.27 -23.92 -7.76
C GLY A 54 2.60 -22.74 -7.05
N ALA A 55 1.78 -21.94 -7.77
CA ALA A 55 1.01 -20.85 -7.19
C ALA A 55 -0.28 -21.39 -6.57
N TYR A 56 -0.64 -20.93 -5.37
CA TYR A 56 -1.94 -21.21 -4.77
C TYR A 56 -3.04 -20.52 -5.57
N VAL A 57 -4.11 -21.24 -5.86
CA VAL A 57 -5.31 -20.69 -6.50
C VAL A 57 -6.22 -20.18 -5.39
N ILE A 58 -6.24 -18.85 -5.19
CA ILE A 58 -7.04 -18.21 -4.12
C ILE A 58 -8.43 -17.79 -4.60
N PHE A 59 -8.67 -17.85 -5.92
CA PHE A 59 -9.99 -17.77 -6.53
C PHE A 59 -10.01 -18.50 -7.87
N ASP A 60 -10.84 -19.53 -7.99
CA ASP A 60 -11.00 -20.35 -9.20
C ASP A 60 -12.33 -20.11 -9.95
N GLY A 61 -13.14 -19.14 -9.49
CA GLY A 61 -14.45 -18.85 -10.06
C GLY A 61 -15.61 -19.61 -9.41
N SER A 62 -15.35 -20.56 -8.51
CA SER A 62 -16.40 -21.43 -7.96
C SER A 62 -16.81 -21.12 -6.53
N SER A 63 -15.93 -20.47 -5.76
CA SER A 63 -16.13 -20.25 -4.32
C SER A 63 -15.50 -18.93 -3.86
N LEU A 64 -16.08 -18.35 -2.81
CA LEU A 64 -15.53 -17.22 -2.06
C LEU A 64 -14.84 -17.65 -0.75
N GLU A 65 -14.49 -18.93 -0.63
CA GLU A 65 -13.73 -19.45 0.50
C GLU A 65 -12.42 -18.66 0.70
N GLY A 66 -12.19 -18.24 1.95
CA GLY A 66 -11.04 -17.42 2.33
C GLY A 66 -11.20 -15.92 2.12
N TRP A 67 -12.29 -15.49 1.50
CA TRP A 67 -12.61 -14.07 1.34
C TRP A 67 -13.52 -13.57 2.46
N ARG A 68 -13.32 -12.33 2.88
CA ARG A 68 -14.23 -11.57 3.77
C ARG A 68 -14.00 -10.08 3.59
N GLY A 69 -14.92 -9.26 4.08
CA GLY A 69 -14.74 -7.81 4.09
C GLY A 69 -13.58 -7.40 5.00
N TYR A 70 -12.85 -6.36 4.60
CA TYR A 70 -11.85 -5.74 5.45
C TYR A 70 -12.50 -5.25 6.74
N GLY A 71 -11.98 -5.69 7.89
CA GLY A 71 -12.56 -5.40 9.21
C GLY A 71 -13.88 -6.09 9.50
N LYS A 72 -14.27 -7.12 8.72
CA LYS A 72 -15.51 -7.90 8.87
C LYS A 72 -15.20 -9.39 8.93
N ASP A 73 -16.11 -10.16 9.50
CA ASP A 73 -16.06 -11.63 9.60
C ASP A 73 -16.88 -12.35 8.50
N HIS A 74 -17.52 -11.59 7.61
CA HIS A 74 -18.35 -12.08 6.52
C HIS A 74 -18.02 -11.34 5.21
N ILE A 75 -18.55 -11.83 4.09
CA ILE A 75 -18.43 -11.19 2.78
C ILE A 75 -19.55 -10.15 2.64
N PRO A 76 -19.23 -8.86 2.36
CA PRO A 76 -20.25 -7.86 2.07
C PRO A 76 -21.03 -8.25 0.81
N ASN A 77 -22.36 -8.14 0.84
CA ASN A 77 -23.23 -8.67 -0.22
C ASN A 77 -23.24 -7.85 -1.53
N LYS A 78 -22.44 -6.78 -1.63
CA LYS A 78 -22.05 -6.17 -2.91
C LYS A 78 -20.98 -6.96 -3.66
N TRP A 79 -20.24 -7.82 -2.97
CA TRP A 79 -19.31 -8.79 -3.55
C TRP A 79 -20.02 -10.13 -3.79
N SER A 80 -19.85 -10.70 -4.97
CA SER A 80 -20.56 -11.93 -5.37
C SER A 80 -19.78 -12.74 -6.41
N LEU A 81 -20.20 -14.00 -6.57
CA LEU A 81 -19.84 -14.80 -7.73
C LEU A 81 -20.74 -14.41 -8.91
N ASP A 82 -20.14 -14.01 -10.02
CA ASP A 82 -20.83 -13.71 -11.27
C ASP A 82 -20.12 -14.45 -12.41
N ASN A 83 -20.72 -15.55 -12.91
CA ASN A 83 -20.24 -16.28 -14.09
C ASN A 83 -18.73 -16.64 -14.03
N GLY A 84 -18.26 -17.19 -12.90
CA GLY A 84 -16.86 -17.56 -12.70
C GLY A 84 -15.94 -16.39 -12.32
N THR A 85 -16.51 -15.22 -12.01
CA THR A 85 -15.75 -14.03 -11.58
C THR A 85 -16.14 -13.63 -10.17
N LEU A 86 -15.19 -12.99 -9.49
CA LEU A 86 -15.41 -12.25 -8.26
C LEU A 86 -15.83 -10.83 -8.67
N LYS A 87 -17.07 -10.45 -8.39
CA LYS A 87 -17.63 -9.18 -8.84
C LYS A 87 -17.98 -8.29 -7.65
N PHE A 88 -17.53 -7.03 -7.67
CA PHE A 88 -18.18 -5.95 -6.93
C PHE A 88 -19.27 -5.33 -7.81
N SER A 89 -20.46 -5.11 -7.24
CA SER A 89 -21.58 -4.47 -7.93
C SER A 89 -21.95 -3.14 -7.28
N LYS A 90 -22.01 -2.08 -8.09
CA LYS A 90 -22.53 -0.75 -7.71
C LYS A 90 -23.97 -0.82 -7.22
N ALA A 91 -24.81 -1.57 -7.95
CA ALA A 91 -26.23 -1.75 -7.69
C ALA A 91 -26.61 -3.25 -7.71
N PRO A 92 -26.28 -4.02 -6.66
CA PRO A 92 -26.65 -5.43 -6.60
C PRO A 92 -28.16 -5.60 -6.38
N SER A 93 -28.72 -6.71 -6.86
CA SER A 93 -30.11 -7.10 -6.59
C SER A 93 -30.24 -7.86 -5.26
N VAL A 94 -29.82 -7.23 -4.15
CA VAL A 94 -29.88 -7.81 -2.79
C VAL A 94 -30.55 -6.86 -1.81
N SER A 95 -31.14 -7.39 -0.74
CA SER A 95 -31.66 -6.58 0.38
C SER A 95 -30.52 -6.01 1.22
N SER A 96 -30.63 -4.74 1.63
CA SER A 96 -29.65 -4.05 2.49
C SER A 96 -28.22 -4.18 1.96
N PRO A 97 -27.92 -3.55 0.80
CA PRO A 97 -26.62 -3.70 0.15
C PRO A 97 -25.49 -3.13 1.00
N GLU A 98 -24.52 -3.97 1.29
CA GLU A 98 -23.35 -3.67 2.11
C GLU A 98 -22.07 -3.80 1.26
N GLY A 99 -21.28 -2.73 1.26
CA GLY A 99 -19.99 -2.66 0.57
C GLY A 99 -18.78 -2.80 1.50
N GLY A 100 -17.71 -2.14 1.11
CA GLY A 100 -16.40 -2.20 1.73
C GLY A 100 -15.43 -3.09 0.96
N ASP A 101 -14.15 -2.84 1.18
CA ASP A 101 -13.06 -3.59 0.53
C ASP A 101 -13.12 -5.07 0.90
N LEU A 102 -12.80 -5.94 -0.05
CA LEU A 102 -12.75 -7.38 0.15
C LEU A 102 -11.31 -7.83 0.30
N ILE A 103 -11.01 -8.72 1.23
CA ILE A 103 -9.67 -9.27 1.43
C ILE A 103 -9.67 -10.79 1.35
N PHE A 104 -8.58 -11.36 0.86
CA PHE A 104 -8.26 -12.76 1.12
C PHE A 104 -7.55 -12.85 2.47
N ALA A 105 -8.16 -13.56 3.42
CA ALA A 105 -7.78 -13.54 4.83
C ALA A 105 -6.52 -14.38 5.11
N HIS A 106 -5.39 -14.05 4.49
CA HIS A 106 -4.08 -14.66 4.72
C HIS A 106 -2.98 -13.61 4.55
N ASP A 107 -2.01 -13.60 5.47
CA ASP A 107 -0.87 -12.68 5.38
C ASP A 107 0.19 -13.22 4.42
N PHE A 108 0.46 -12.49 3.35
CA PHE A 108 1.58 -12.75 2.44
C PHE A 108 2.74 -11.79 2.73
N LYS A 109 3.98 -12.28 2.56
CA LYS A 109 5.20 -11.50 2.76
C LYS A 109 5.93 -11.28 1.43
N ASP A 110 6.59 -12.33 0.94
CA ASP A 110 7.23 -12.38 -0.37
C ASP A 110 6.35 -13.22 -1.29
N PHE A 111 5.82 -12.61 -2.34
CA PHE A 111 4.83 -13.26 -3.19
C PHE A 111 4.79 -12.69 -4.61
N GLU A 112 4.21 -13.47 -5.51
CA GLU A 112 3.79 -13.06 -6.84
C GLU A 112 2.28 -13.30 -6.94
N LEU A 113 1.51 -12.22 -7.02
CA LEU A 113 0.07 -12.22 -7.23
C LEU A 113 -0.18 -12.04 -8.74
N GLU A 114 -0.92 -12.96 -9.35
CA GLU A 114 -1.43 -12.82 -10.72
C GLU A 114 -2.96 -12.83 -10.69
N PHE A 115 -3.57 -11.96 -11.50
CA PHE A 115 -5.01 -11.82 -11.60
C PHE A 115 -5.40 -11.19 -12.93
N GLU A 116 -6.63 -11.45 -13.36
CA GLU A 116 -7.26 -10.71 -14.45
C GLU A 116 -8.37 -9.83 -13.91
N TRP A 117 -8.52 -8.65 -14.51
CA TRP A 117 -9.58 -7.71 -14.14
C TRP A 117 -10.23 -7.11 -15.38
N LYS A 118 -11.51 -6.80 -15.23
CA LYS A 118 -12.35 -6.04 -16.16
C LYS A 118 -13.11 -5.02 -15.34
N ILE A 119 -13.27 -3.81 -15.88
CA ILE A 119 -13.97 -2.73 -15.19
C ILE A 119 -15.08 -2.16 -16.08
N SER A 120 -16.10 -1.60 -15.44
CA SER A 120 -17.18 -0.88 -16.12
C SER A 120 -16.71 0.43 -16.72
N GLU A 121 -17.47 0.96 -17.66
CA GLU A 121 -17.25 2.30 -18.23
C GLU A 121 -17.20 3.35 -17.13
N GLY A 122 -16.11 4.12 -17.11
CA GLY A 122 -15.85 5.12 -16.09
C GLY A 122 -15.67 4.55 -14.68
N GLY A 123 -15.38 3.26 -14.53
CA GLY A 123 -15.25 2.63 -13.21
C GLY A 123 -13.87 2.81 -12.57
N ASN A 124 -13.84 2.66 -11.25
CA ASN A 124 -12.66 2.70 -10.40
C ASN A 124 -12.66 1.54 -9.39
N SER A 125 -11.49 0.97 -9.13
CA SER A 125 -11.21 0.00 -8.07
C SER A 125 -9.68 -0.08 -7.88
N GLY A 126 -9.19 -0.99 -7.06
CA GLY A 126 -7.79 -1.09 -6.74
C GLY A 126 -7.45 -2.44 -6.13
N VAL A 127 -6.18 -2.80 -6.17
CA VAL A 127 -5.64 -3.96 -5.46
C VAL A 127 -4.72 -3.48 -4.35
N PHE A 128 -5.08 -3.84 -3.13
CA PHE A 128 -4.30 -3.63 -1.93
C PHE A 128 -3.46 -4.86 -1.63
N PHE A 129 -2.26 -4.65 -1.11
CA PHE A 129 -1.37 -5.72 -0.68
C PHE A 129 -0.54 -5.32 0.53
N LEU A 130 -0.06 -6.31 1.28
CA LEU A 130 0.61 -6.11 2.57
C LEU A 130 -0.24 -5.32 3.59
N ALA A 131 -1.57 -5.32 3.40
CA ALA A 131 -2.49 -4.54 4.20
C ALA A 131 -2.58 -5.08 5.64
N LYS A 132 -2.80 -4.17 6.58
CA LYS A 132 -3.14 -4.49 7.97
C LYS A 132 -4.54 -4.02 8.27
N GLU A 133 -5.30 -4.85 8.98
CA GLU A 133 -6.63 -4.48 9.44
C GLU A 133 -6.53 -3.62 10.69
N ILE A 134 -6.67 -2.31 10.51
CA ILE A 134 -6.63 -1.32 11.58
C ILE A 134 -8.07 -0.94 11.94
N LYS A 135 -8.43 -1.08 13.22
CA LYS A 135 -9.81 -0.82 13.68
C LYS A 135 -10.27 0.59 13.33
N GLY A 136 -11.41 0.68 12.66
CA GLY A 136 -12.04 1.95 12.29
C GLY A 136 -11.28 2.78 11.26
N GLN A 137 -10.32 2.20 10.55
CA GLN A 137 -9.53 2.89 9.53
C GLN A 137 -9.62 2.18 8.18
N PRO A 138 -9.60 2.91 7.06
CA PRO A 138 -9.71 2.29 5.74
C PRO A 138 -8.42 1.57 5.33
N ILE A 139 -8.52 0.54 4.50
CA ILE A 139 -7.40 -0.34 4.14
C ILE A 139 -6.18 0.43 3.56
N TYR A 140 -6.45 1.47 2.77
CA TYR A 140 -5.43 2.23 2.03
C TYR A 140 -4.45 3.00 2.94
N ILE A 141 -4.74 3.18 4.24
CA ILE A 141 -3.78 3.84 5.14
C ILE A 141 -2.62 2.92 5.54
N SER A 142 -2.72 1.62 5.27
CA SER A 142 -1.71 0.62 5.64
C SER A 142 -1.15 -0.16 4.45
N SER A 143 -1.62 0.14 3.24
CA SER A 143 -1.41 -0.69 2.07
C SER A 143 -1.10 0.15 0.83
N PRO A 144 -0.08 -0.22 0.03
CA PRO A 144 0.09 0.30 -1.31
C PRO A 144 -1.05 -0.18 -2.21
N GLU A 145 -1.36 0.60 -3.24
CA GLU A 145 -2.50 0.37 -4.13
C GLU A 145 -2.03 0.27 -5.59
N PHE A 146 -2.30 -0.88 -6.21
CA PHE A 146 -2.27 -1.02 -7.66
C PHE A 146 -3.62 -0.55 -8.20
N GLN A 147 -3.60 0.52 -9.00
CA GLN A 147 -4.82 1.14 -9.52
C GLN A 147 -5.53 0.28 -10.57
N LEU A 148 -6.86 0.17 -10.51
CA LEU A 148 -7.71 -0.40 -11.56
C LEU A 148 -8.70 0.68 -12.04
N LEU A 149 -8.57 1.12 -13.29
CA LEU A 149 -9.32 2.30 -13.74
C LEU A 149 -9.71 2.21 -15.21
N ASP A 150 -10.89 2.72 -15.55
CA ASP A 150 -11.15 3.21 -16.91
C ASP A 150 -10.37 4.52 -17.13
N ASN A 151 -9.18 4.38 -17.72
CA ASN A 151 -8.26 5.48 -17.97
C ASN A 151 -8.80 6.55 -18.93
N GLU A 152 -9.80 6.22 -19.75
CA GLU A 152 -10.34 7.12 -20.77
C GLU A 152 -11.47 7.98 -20.22
N ARG A 153 -12.30 7.42 -19.33
CA ARG A 153 -13.55 8.06 -18.90
C ARG A 153 -13.60 8.43 -17.43
N HIS A 154 -12.88 7.74 -16.53
CA HIS A 154 -12.89 8.11 -15.12
C HIS A 154 -12.12 9.44 -14.92
N PRO A 155 -12.68 10.46 -14.25
CA PRO A 155 -12.07 11.78 -14.14
C PRO A 155 -10.71 11.76 -13.42
N ASP A 156 -10.51 10.83 -12.48
CA ASP A 156 -9.25 10.70 -11.75
C ASP A 156 -8.05 10.31 -12.63
N ALA A 157 -8.28 9.78 -13.84
CA ALA A 157 -7.24 9.51 -14.82
C ALA A 157 -6.51 10.79 -15.30
N LYS A 158 -7.15 11.97 -15.14
CA LYS A 158 -6.60 13.30 -15.47
C LYS A 158 -6.04 14.03 -14.25
N MET A 159 -6.16 13.44 -13.07
CA MET A 159 -5.67 13.99 -11.82
C MET A 159 -4.27 13.44 -11.50
N GLY A 160 -3.67 13.94 -10.42
CA GLY A 160 -2.33 13.54 -9.99
C GLY A 160 -1.24 14.17 -10.84
N VAL A 161 -0.09 13.50 -10.90
CA VAL A 161 1.11 13.98 -11.61
C VAL A 161 1.53 12.90 -12.62
N ASP A 162 1.78 13.31 -13.86
CA ASP A 162 2.30 12.41 -14.91
C ASP A 162 1.45 11.12 -15.09
N ASN A 163 0.13 11.25 -14.99
CA ASN A 163 -0.84 10.16 -15.07
C ASN A 163 -0.66 9.06 -13.99
N ASN A 164 -0.08 9.39 -12.83
CA ASN A 164 0.17 8.43 -11.73
C ASN A 164 -1.09 7.90 -11.01
N ARG A 165 -2.28 8.26 -11.52
CA ARG A 165 -3.57 7.74 -11.07
C ARG A 165 -4.26 6.85 -12.11
N LYS A 166 -3.61 6.55 -13.24
CA LYS A 166 -4.07 5.56 -14.23
C LYS A 166 -3.77 4.14 -13.79
N SER A 167 -4.44 3.16 -14.40
CA SER A 167 -4.33 1.74 -14.04
C SER A 167 -2.88 1.22 -14.02
N ALA A 168 -2.62 0.27 -13.14
CA ALA A 168 -1.32 -0.33 -12.80
C ALA A 168 -0.27 0.62 -12.18
N SER A 169 -0.57 1.91 -12.05
CA SER A 169 0.27 2.83 -11.28
C SER A 169 0.27 2.40 -9.81
N LEU A 170 1.33 2.75 -9.08
CA LEU A 170 1.22 2.89 -7.64
C LEU A 170 0.45 4.19 -7.40
N TYR A 171 -0.80 4.06 -6.97
CA TYR A 171 -1.78 5.16 -6.98
C TYR A 171 -1.23 6.44 -6.35
N ASP A 172 -1.31 7.55 -7.11
CA ASP A 172 -0.92 8.91 -6.68
C ASP A 172 0.58 9.07 -6.37
N MET A 173 1.41 8.06 -6.71
CA MET A 173 2.84 8.05 -6.42
C MET A 173 3.69 7.77 -7.66
N ILE A 174 3.56 6.61 -8.30
CA ILE A 174 4.43 6.20 -9.43
C ILE A 174 3.58 5.79 -10.63
N PRO A 175 3.69 6.49 -11.78
CA PRO A 175 2.90 6.17 -12.97
C PRO A 175 3.35 4.88 -13.65
N ALA A 176 2.38 4.13 -14.17
CA ALA A 176 2.64 2.97 -15.03
C ALA A 176 3.23 3.41 -16.38
N LYS A 177 4.43 2.91 -16.72
CA LYS A 177 5.12 3.20 -17.98
C LYS A 177 5.66 1.92 -18.63
N PRO A 178 5.24 1.56 -19.86
CA PRO A 178 4.19 2.22 -20.65
C PRO A 178 2.81 2.06 -20.02
N GLN A 179 1.89 2.97 -20.32
CA GLN A 179 0.47 2.76 -20.03
C GLN A 179 -0.14 1.94 -21.17
N ASN A 180 -0.52 0.70 -20.88
CA ASN A 180 -0.93 -0.29 -21.87
C ASN A 180 -2.25 -1.00 -21.51
N ALA A 181 -3.10 -0.35 -20.72
CA ALA A 181 -4.41 -0.88 -20.36
C ALA A 181 -5.28 -1.04 -21.60
N LYS A 182 -6.07 -2.12 -21.61
CA LYS A 182 -7.19 -2.24 -22.55
C LYS A 182 -8.37 -1.38 -22.07
N PRO A 183 -9.25 -0.95 -22.97
CA PRO A 183 -10.44 -0.16 -22.61
C PRO A 183 -11.36 -0.86 -21.60
N ALA A 184 -12.23 -0.09 -20.97
CA ALA A 184 -13.29 -0.62 -20.10
C ALA A 184 -14.13 -1.68 -20.84
N GLY A 185 -14.54 -2.73 -20.12
CA GLY A 185 -15.22 -3.90 -20.68
C GLY A 185 -14.28 -5.00 -21.19
N GLU A 186 -12.99 -4.73 -21.38
CA GLU A 186 -12.00 -5.74 -21.75
C GLU A 186 -11.19 -6.27 -20.56
N TRP A 187 -10.71 -7.52 -20.69
CA TRP A 187 -9.89 -8.16 -19.66
C TRP A 187 -8.42 -7.76 -19.78
N ASN A 188 -7.91 -7.15 -18.71
CA ASN A 188 -6.49 -6.90 -18.48
C ASN A 188 -5.89 -8.04 -17.63
N ASN A 189 -4.67 -8.44 -17.95
CA ASN A 189 -3.88 -9.34 -17.10
C ASN A 189 -2.89 -8.52 -16.27
N SER A 190 -2.80 -8.79 -14.98
CA SER A 190 -1.98 -8.01 -14.06
C SER A 190 -1.21 -8.90 -13.10
N LYS A 191 -0.04 -8.40 -12.69
CA LYS A 191 0.81 -9.06 -11.71
C LYS A 191 1.46 -8.06 -10.76
N ILE A 192 1.50 -8.43 -9.49
CA ILE A 192 2.25 -7.72 -8.44
C ILE A 192 3.28 -8.70 -7.87
N VAL A 193 4.56 -8.33 -7.94
CA VAL A 193 5.64 -9.09 -7.32
C VAL A 193 6.19 -8.30 -6.16
N VAL A 194 6.17 -8.88 -4.97
CA VAL A 194 6.83 -8.38 -3.77
C VAL A 194 7.91 -9.36 -3.37
N LYS A 195 9.17 -8.92 -3.37
CA LYS A 195 10.32 -9.77 -3.01
C LYS A 195 11.35 -8.97 -2.24
N LYS A 196 11.48 -9.24 -0.94
CA LYS A 196 12.41 -8.61 -0.01
C LYS A 196 12.34 -7.08 -0.07
N GLY A 197 11.12 -6.53 -0.11
CA GLY A 197 10.87 -5.09 -0.18
C GLY A 197 10.87 -4.49 -1.59
N LYS A 198 11.45 -5.18 -2.59
CA LYS A 198 11.33 -4.78 -3.99
C LYS A 198 9.93 -5.12 -4.49
N VAL A 199 9.25 -4.13 -5.08
CA VAL A 199 7.91 -4.29 -5.65
C VAL A 199 7.95 -4.01 -7.16
N SER A 200 7.22 -4.80 -7.93
CA SER A 200 7.03 -4.56 -9.36
C SER A 200 5.58 -4.79 -9.76
N HIS A 201 5.03 -3.85 -10.53
CA HIS A 201 3.71 -4.00 -11.15
C HIS A 201 3.89 -4.36 -12.62
N TYR A 202 3.06 -5.28 -13.09
CA TYR A 202 2.97 -5.68 -14.48
C TYR A 202 1.53 -5.52 -14.95
N GLN A 203 1.37 -5.05 -16.18
CA GLN A 203 0.08 -4.97 -16.86
C GLN A 203 0.26 -5.49 -18.28
N ASN A 204 -0.60 -6.42 -18.68
CA ASN A 204 -0.62 -7.07 -19.98
C ASN A 204 0.76 -7.61 -20.41
N GLY A 205 1.43 -8.31 -19.49
CA GLY A 205 2.73 -8.95 -19.71
C GLY A 205 3.95 -8.03 -19.65
N VAL A 206 3.77 -6.71 -19.44
CA VAL A 206 4.86 -5.73 -19.41
C VAL A 206 5.04 -5.19 -18.00
N LYS A 207 6.29 -5.09 -17.51
CA LYS A 207 6.60 -4.40 -16.25
C LYS A 207 6.42 -2.90 -16.44
N VAL A 208 5.59 -2.28 -15.61
CA VAL A 208 5.20 -0.87 -15.76
C VAL A 208 5.59 0.01 -14.57
N VAL A 209 5.80 -0.57 -13.39
CA VAL A 209 6.25 0.13 -12.18
C VAL A 209 7.27 -0.76 -11.45
N GLU A 210 8.30 -0.14 -10.86
CA GLU A 210 9.23 -0.80 -9.93
C GLU A 210 9.66 0.18 -8.84
N TYR A 211 9.68 -0.27 -7.58
CA TYR A 211 10.12 0.54 -6.43
C TYR A 211 10.59 -0.36 -5.28
N GLU A 212 11.13 0.25 -4.23
CA GLU A 212 11.63 -0.46 -3.05
C GLU A 212 11.02 0.12 -1.77
N LEU A 213 10.24 -0.70 -1.07
CA LEU A 213 9.66 -0.39 0.22
C LEU A 213 10.75 -0.21 1.29
N TRP A 214 10.43 0.59 2.31
CA TRP A 214 11.31 0.83 3.48
C TRP A 214 12.66 1.49 3.14
N SER A 215 12.82 2.00 1.92
CA SER A 215 13.97 2.77 1.49
C SER A 215 13.80 4.27 1.81
N PRO A 216 14.88 5.07 1.81
CA PRO A 216 14.77 6.52 1.87
C PRO A 216 13.89 7.09 0.74
N ALA A 217 14.02 6.57 -0.48
CA ALA A 217 13.20 6.98 -1.62
C ALA A 217 11.70 6.71 -1.40
N TRP A 218 11.35 5.59 -0.76
CA TRP A 218 9.96 5.31 -0.34
C TRP A 218 9.44 6.34 0.66
N THR A 219 10.27 6.71 1.63
CA THR A 219 9.92 7.73 2.63
C THR A 219 9.67 9.09 1.96
N GLU A 220 10.54 9.50 1.05
CA GLU A 220 10.41 10.74 0.27
C GLU A 220 9.13 10.74 -0.59
N LEU A 221 8.84 9.62 -1.23
CA LEU A 221 7.62 9.44 -2.02
C LEU A 221 6.36 9.61 -1.17
N LEU A 222 6.34 9.04 0.04
CA LEU A 222 5.24 9.24 1.00
C LEU A 222 5.09 10.71 1.41
N GLN A 223 6.19 11.39 1.70
CA GLN A 223 6.17 12.81 2.06
C GLN A 223 5.65 13.70 0.93
N ALA A 224 5.92 13.35 -0.33
CA ALA A 224 5.40 14.07 -1.50
C ALA A 224 3.92 13.78 -1.80
N SER A 225 3.34 12.73 -1.20
CA SER A 225 1.97 12.28 -1.47
C SER A 225 0.93 12.91 -0.53
N LYS A 226 -0.34 12.47 -0.66
CA LYS A 226 -1.39 12.74 0.33
C LYS A 226 -1.16 12.08 1.70
N PHE A 227 -0.24 11.12 1.79
CA PHE A 227 0.08 10.37 3.00
C PHE A 227 1.29 10.93 3.76
N SER A 228 1.67 12.19 3.53
CA SER A 228 2.80 12.80 4.22
C SER A 228 2.59 12.82 5.74
N LYS A 229 3.68 12.85 6.51
CA LYS A 229 3.60 12.86 7.98
C LYS A 229 2.80 14.05 8.51
N GLU A 230 2.87 15.19 7.83
CA GLU A 230 2.12 16.40 8.17
C GLU A 230 0.62 16.25 7.88
N LYS A 231 0.27 15.73 6.70
CA LYS A 231 -1.13 15.61 6.25
C LYS A 231 -1.87 14.48 6.96
N TRP A 232 -1.20 13.35 7.18
CA TRP A 232 -1.82 12.16 7.76
C TRP A 232 -0.80 11.32 8.55
N PRO A 233 -0.49 11.70 9.81
CA PRO A 233 0.55 11.05 10.62
C PRO A 233 0.40 9.52 10.73
N LEU A 234 -0.82 9.03 10.97
CA LEU A 234 -1.09 7.59 11.12
C LEU A 234 -0.84 6.82 9.81
N ALA A 235 -1.33 7.33 8.67
CA ALA A 235 -1.10 6.69 7.38
C ALA A 235 0.39 6.71 7.02
N PHE A 236 1.09 7.81 7.30
CA PHE A 236 2.54 7.89 7.12
C PHE A 236 3.27 6.81 7.95
N GLU A 237 2.95 6.67 9.24
CA GLU A 237 3.57 5.65 10.10
C GLU A 237 3.36 4.23 9.55
N LEU A 238 2.12 3.90 9.18
CA LEU A 238 1.75 2.58 8.70
C LEU A 238 2.35 2.27 7.33
N LEU A 239 2.33 3.21 6.38
CA LEU A 239 2.89 3.03 5.04
C LEU A 239 4.42 3.07 5.03
N ASN A 240 5.04 3.92 5.83
CA ASN A 240 6.51 3.96 5.93
C ASN A 240 7.05 2.65 6.53
N ASN A 241 6.24 1.97 7.34
CA ASN A 241 6.50 0.63 7.86
C ASN A 241 5.50 -0.41 7.33
N VAL A 242 5.16 -0.37 6.03
CA VAL A 242 4.17 -1.27 5.42
C VAL A 242 4.38 -2.73 5.80
N GLY A 243 3.30 -3.44 6.10
CA GLY A 243 3.30 -4.82 6.60
C GLY A 243 3.76 -4.96 8.07
N GLY A 244 4.06 -3.87 8.75
CA GLY A 244 4.49 -3.84 10.16
C GLY A 244 5.77 -4.64 10.42
N LYS A 245 5.90 -5.18 11.63
CA LYS A 245 7.09 -5.95 12.03
C LYS A 245 7.32 -7.21 11.18
N SER A 246 6.25 -7.89 10.77
CA SER A 246 6.35 -9.11 9.95
C SER A 246 6.64 -8.83 8.48
N LYS A 247 6.49 -7.57 8.04
CA LYS A 247 6.59 -7.16 6.63
C LYS A 247 5.63 -7.96 5.73
N SER A 248 4.50 -8.35 6.31
CA SER A 248 3.46 -9.18 5.68
C SER A 248 2.08 -8.56 5.86
N GLY A 249 1.13 -8.94 5.04
CA GLY A 249 -0.27 -8.52 5.21
C GLY A 249 -1.18 -9.14 4.16
N VAL A 250 -2.46 -8.82 4.25
CA VAL A 250 -3.48 -9.39 3.36
C VAL A 250 -3.44 -8.73 1.98
N ILE A 251 -3.98 -9.44 0.99
CA ILE A 251 -4.30 -8.91 -0.33
C ILE A 251 -5.79 -8.57 -0.34
N GLY A 252 -6.18 -7.47 -0.98
CA GLY A 252 -7.58 -7.08 -1.09
C GLY A 252 -7.92 -6.32 -2.36
N PHE A 253 -9.22 -6.17 -2.60
CA PHE A 253 -9.80 -5.46 -3.72
C PHE A 253 -10.73 -4.37 -3.23
N GLN A 254 -10.61 -3.20 -3.86
CA GLN A 254 -11.28 -1.99 -3.42
C GLN A 254 -12.76 -1.98 -3.79
N ASP A 255 -13.60 -1.57 -2.84
CA ASP A 255 -14.90 -0.98 -3.14
C ASP A 255 -14.70 0.52 -3.39
N HIS A 256 -14.82 0.93 -4.65
CA HIS A 256 -14.90 2.34 -5.04
C HIS A 256 -16.26 2.69 -5.66
N GLY A 257 -17.28 1.85 -5.43
CA GLY A 257 -18.65 2.10 -5.88
C GLY A 257 -18.94 1.82 -7.35
N ASP A 258 -18.02 1.22 -8.12
CA ASP A 258 -18.22 0.89 -9.54
C ASP A 258 -18.01 -0.59 -9.83
N ASP A 259 -18.73 -1.11 -10.83
CA ASP A 259 -18.67 -2.52 -11.19
C ASP A 259 -17.25 -2.91 -11.65
N VAL A 260 -16.67 -3.90 -10.98
CA VAL A 260 -15.39 -4.54 -11.32
C VAL A 260 -15.54 -6.05 -11.22
N TRP A 261 -14.91 -6.75 -12.16
CA TRP A 261 -14.87 -8.21 -12.23
C TRP A 261 -13.43 -8.68 -12.18
N LEU A 262 -13.16 -9.69 -11.34
CA LEU A 262 -11.85 -10.29 -11.18
C LEU A 262 -11.93 -11.80 -11.40
N ARG A 263 -10.87 -12.40 -11.95
CA ARG A 263 -10.77 -13.86 -12.12
C ARG A 263 -9.31 -14.32 -12.16
N ASN A 264 -9.13 -15.65 -12.15
CA ASN A 264 -7.81 -16.29 -12.26
C ASN A 264 -6.81 -15.77 -11.22
N ILE A 265 -7.24 -15.67 -9.96
CA ILE A 265 -6.45 -15.02 -8.91
C ILE A 265 -5.57 -16.08 -8.25
N THR A 266 -4.26 -15.94 -8.42
CA THR A 266 -3.28 -16.90 -7.89
C THR A 266 -2.16 -16.19 -7.17
N VAL A 267 -1.61 -16.83 -6.14
CA VAL A 267 -0.48 -16.30 -5.37
C VAL A 267 0.61 -17.35 -5.24
N LYS A 268 1.79 -17.07 -5.77
CA LYS A 268 3.00 -17.86 -5.55
C LYS A 268 3.79 -17.25 -4.40
N VAL A 269 3.99 -18.02 -3.33
CA VAL A 269 4.88 -17.63 -2.23
C VAL A 269 6.33 -17.79 -2.68
N LEU A 270 7.17 -16.79 -2.39
CA LEU A 270 8.57 -16.70 -2.87
C LEU A 270 9.61 -16.97 -1.77
#